data_AF-D0P3S9-F1
#
_entry.id   AF-D0P3S9-F1
#
_cell.length_a   1.000
_cell.length_b   1.000
_cell.length_c   1.000
_cell.angle_alpha   90.00
_cell.angle_beta   90.00
_cell.angle_gamma   90.00
#
_symmetry.space_group_name_H-M   'P 1'
#
loop_
_entity.id
_entity.type
_entity.pdbx_description
1 polymer ?
#
loop_
_entity_poly.entity_id
_entity_poly.type
_entity_poly.pdbx_seq_one_letter_code
_entity_poly.pdbx_strand_id
1 'polypeptide(L)'
;MPSAENGLRTRRIACREAQAKQVAHFARCLVDALKEFAATHKRPPADDAGNSLDPTTWGIEPFGGLGYTGYYYSLLEGYVQLNLLLLDADKFLPILQRGRQDSVPYFIQLLCGYCDGRHPDWMAKRLQPILEGNQLKPMTAEVLQAIRDHCALLFRCLYSITGDNKALDPELVERCIGPF
;
A
#
# COMPACT_ATOMS: atom_id res chain seq x y z
N MET A 1 0.24 35.55 -31.28
CA MET A 1 0.79 35.19 -29.95
C MET A 1 0.07 33.94 -29.48
N PRO A 2 0.75 32.81 -29.26
CA PRO A 2 0.11 31.67 -28.59
C PRO A 2 -0.24 32.12 -27.17
N SER A 3 -1.53 32.10 -26.81
CA SER A 3 -2.00 32.65 -25.54
C SER A 3 -1.36 31.89 -24.37
N ALA A 4 -1.16 32.56 -23.24
CA ALA A 4 -0.59 31.98 -22.02
C ALA A 4 -1.32 30.70 -21.57
N GLU A 5 -2.59 30.53 -21.95
CA GLU A 5 -3.39 29.31 -21.71
C GLU A 5 -2.88 28.08 -22.46
N ASN A 6 -2.40 28.24 -23.71
CA ASN A 6 -1.78 27.14 -24.45
C ASN A 6 -0.47 26.71 -23.77
N GLY A 7 0.33 27.65 -23.28
CA GLY A 7 1.54 27.35 -22.51
C GLY A 7 1.27 26.62 -21.18
N LEU A 8 0.24 27.04 -20.46
CA LEU A 8 -0.22 26.39 -19.22
C LEU A 8 -0.77 24.98 -19.46
N ARG A 9 -1.54 24.79 -20.53
CA ARG A 9 -2.11 23.49 -20.91
C ARG A 9 -1.03 22.49 -21.31
N THR A 10 -0.09 22.88 -22.15
CA THR A 10 1.04 22.03 -22.55
C THR A 10 1.91 21.65 -21.35
N ARG A 11 2.19 22.58 -20.44
CA ARG A 11 2.94 22.29 -19.20
C ARG A 11 2.20 21.32 -18.28
N ARG A 12 0.87 21.45 -18.14
CA ARG A 12 0.04 20.52 -17.35
C ARG A 12 0.04 19.11 -17.95
N ILE A 13 -0.05 18.99 -19.28
CA ILE A 13 0.00 17.68 -19.96
C ILE A 13 1.36 17.03 -19.75
N ALA A 14 2.46 17.76 -19.99
CA ALA A 14 3.81 17.24 -19.79
C ALA A 14 4.07 16.83 -18.32
N CYS A 15 3.55 17.57 -17.35
CA CYS A 15 3.64 17.21 -15.93
C CYS A 15 2.93 15.88 -15.63
N ARG A 16 1.71 15.68 -16.17
CA ARG A 16 0.96 14.42 -16.01
C ARG A 16 1.66 13.24 -16.67
N GLU A 17 2.23 13.43 -17.86
CA GLU A 17 2.99 12.39 -18.55
C GLU A 17 4.26 12.00 -17.77
N ALA A 18 4.96 12.97 -17.18
CA ALA A 18 6.12 12.71 -16.35
C ALA A 18 5.74 11.93 -15.07
N GLN A 19 4.65 12.32 -14.41
CA GLN A 19 4.11 11.62 -13.25
C GLN A 19 3.72 10.17 -13.59
N ALA A 20 2.97 9.96 -14.67
CA ALA A 20 2.59 8.62 -15.13
C ALA A 20 3.83 7.74 -15.38
N LYS A 21 4.88 8.28 -16.02
CA LYS A 21 6.14 7.56 -16.23
C LYS A 21 6.86 7.21 -14.92
N GLN A 22 6.81 8.09 -13.92
CA GLN A 22 7.39 7.82 -12.60
C GLN A 22 6.65 6.71 -11.87
N VAL A 23 5.31 6.74 -11.88
CA VAL A 23 4.48 5.69 -11.26
C VAL A 23 4.71 4.35 -11.96
N ALA A 24 4.70 4.32 -13.29
CA ALA A 24 4.99 3.11 -14.07
C ALA A 24 6.39 2.57 -13.78
N HIS A 25 7.39 3.45 -13.62
CA HIS A 25 8.75 3.02 -13.25
C HIS A 25 8.80 2.43 -11.85
N PHE A 26 8.18 3.07 -10.86
CA PHE A 26 8.10 2.54 -9.51
C PHE A 26 7.38 1.19 -9.47
N ALA A 27 6.27 1.04 -10.18
CA ALA A 27 5.53 -0.22 -10.28
C ALA A 27 6.41 -1.35 -10.81
N ARG A 28 7.19 -1.10 -11.88
CA ARG A 28 8.15 -2.08 -12.41
C ARG A 28 9.22 -2.45 -11.37
N CYS A 29 9.83 -1.47 -10.70
CA CYS A 29 10.83 -1.73 -9.68
C CYS A 29 10.28 -2.54 -8.49
N LEU A 30 9.06 -2.24 -8.04
CA LEU A 30 8.40 -3.00 -6.98
C LEU A 30 8.16 -4.46 -7.41
N VAL A 31 7.66 -4.67 -8.64
CA VAL A 31 7.45 -6.00 -9.19
C VAL A 31 8.76 -6.79 -9.31
N ASP A 32 9.83 -6.15 -9.78
CA ASP A 32 11.14 -6.80 -9.90
C ASP A 32 11.65 -7.25 -8.53
N ALA A 33 11.51 -6.40 -7.50
CA ALA A 33 11.83 -6.76 -6.12
C ALA A 33 10.97 -7.93 -5.61
N LEU A 34 9.65 -7.90 -5.84
CA LEU A 34 8.75 -9.00 -5.43
C LEU A 34 9.14 -10.33 -6.12
N LYS A 35 9.49 -10.29 -7.41
CA LYS A 35 9.95 -11.47 -8.16
C LYS A 35 11.26 -12.02 -7.61
N GLU A 36 12.22 -11.14 -7.30
CA GLU A 36 13.50 -11.54 -6.70
C GLU A 36 13.30 -12.24 -5.35
N PHE A 37 12.46 -11.67 -4.49
CA PHE A 37 12.17 -12.28 -3.19
C PHE A 37 11.37 -13.57 -3.31
N ALA A 38 10.39 -13.66 -4.22
CA ALA A 38 9.67 -14.90 -4.49
C ALA A 38 10.61 -16.03 -4.95
N ALA A 39 11.64 -15.70 -5.74
CA ALA A 39 12.61 -16.68 -6.23
C ALA A 39 13.60 -17.15 -5.14
N THR A 40 14.01 -16.24 -4.25
CA THR A 40 15.11 -16.47 -3.31
C THR A 40 14.65 -16.85 -1.90
N HIS A 41 13.50 -16.38 -1.45
CA HIS A 41 13.00 -16.62 -0.10
C HIS A 41 12.36 -18.01 0.00
N LYS A 42 13.02 -18.93 0.72
CA LYS A 42 12.57 -20.33 0.85
C LYS A 42 11.73 -20.63 2.09
N ARG A 43 11.43 -19.63 2.94
CA ARG A 43 10.59 -19.88 4.12
C ARG A 43 9.14 -20.12 3.69
N PRO A 44 8.38 -20.91 4.46
CA PRO A 44 6.94 -20.99 4.29
C PRO A 44 6.31 -19.59 4.31
N PRO A 45 5.20 -19.38 3.59
CA PRO A 45 4.44 -18.13 3.63
C PRO A 45 3.68 -18.02 4.95
N ALA A 46 4.42 -17.96 6.06
CA ALA A 46 3.88 -17.83 7.41
C ALA A 46 4.74 -16.87 8.25
N ASP A 47 4.12 -16.17 9.18
CA ASP A 47 4.84 -15.40 10.20
C ASP A 47 5.38 -16.30 11.33
N ASP A 48 6.11 -15.71 12.27
CA ASP A 48 6.73 -16.45 13.38
C ASP A 48 5.69 -17.06 14.35
N ALA A 49 4.44 -16.63 14.29
CA ALA A 49 3.32 -17.17 15.07
C ALA A 49 2.54 -18.25 14.28
N GLY A 50 2.99 -18.60 13.06
CA GLY A 50 2.34 -19.59 12.20
C GLY A 50 1.13 -19.05 11.42
N ASN A 51 0.89 -17.75 11.42
CA ASN A 51 -0.19 -17.16 10.63
C ASN A 51 0.18 -17.17 9.15
N SER A 52 -0.72 -17.63 8.30
CA SER A 52 -0.52 -17.63 6.84
C SER A 52 -0.34 -16.20 6.31
N LEU A 53 0.70 -15.99 5.52
CA LEU A 53 0.98 -14.75 4.77
C LEU A 53 0.42 -14.78 3.35
N ASP A 54 -0.16 -15.90 2.92
CA ASP A 54 -0.81 -16.01 1.63
C ASP A 54 -2.29 -15.57 1.74
N PRO A 55 -2.68 -14.41 1.18
CA PRO A 55 -4.03 -13.89 1.28
C PRO A 55 -5.10 -14.75 0.60
N THR A 56 -4.72 -15.67 -0.31
CA THR A 56 -5.67 -16.63 -0.89
C THR A 56 -6.27 -17.56 0.18
N THR A 57 -5.61 -17.70 1.33
CA THR A 57 -6.05 -18.52 2.46
C THR A 57 -6.91 -17.76 3.48
N TRP A 58 -7.08 -16.44 3.32
CA TRP A 58 -7.77 -15.60 4.32
C TRP A 58 -9.29 -15.52 4.10
N GLY A 59 -9.81 -16.08 3.00
CA GLY A 59 -11.23 -15.99 2.66
C GLY A 59 -11.66 -14.61 2.14
N ILE A 60 -10.71 -13.83 1.63
CA ILE A 60 -10.92 -12.48 1.08
C ILE A 60 -10.82 -12.55 -0.45
N GLU A 61 -11.66 -11.76 -1.13
CA GLU A 61 -11.58 -11.64 -2.58
C GLU A 61 -10.34 -10.87 -3.05
N PRO A 62 -9.73 -11.22 -4.19
CA PRO A 62 -8.55 -10.54 -4.73
C PRO A 62 -8.77 -9.05 -5.00
N PHE A 63 -9.89 -8.72 -5.64
CA PHE A 63 -10.21 -7.36 -6.08
C PHE A 63 -11.36 -6.70 -5.31
N GLY A 64 -11.92 -7.42 -4.34
CA GLY A 64 -13.03 -6.95 -3.52
C GLY A 64 -14.38 -7.06 -4.24
N GLY A 65 -15.42 -6.75 -3.49
CA GLY A 65 -16.82 -6.91 -3.88
C GLY A 65 -17.74 -6.42 -2.77
N LEU A 66 -18.98 -6.04 -3.11
CA LEU A 66 -20.03 -5.66 -2.15
C LEU A 66 -19.62 -4.59 -1.10
N GLY A 67 -18.73 -3.66 -1.48
CA GLY A 67 -18.25 -2.57 -0.62
C GLY A 67 -16.97 -2.86 0.17
N TYR A 68 -16.33 -4.01 -0.03
CA TYR A 68 -15.05 -4.38 0.58
C TYR A 68 -13.87 -4.18 -0.37
N THR A 69 -12.73 -3.79 0.18
CA THR A 69 -11.47 -3.69 -0.59
C THR A 69 -10.80 -5.06 -0.66
N GLY A 70 -10.46 -5.53 -1.86
CA GLY A 70 -9.76 -6.80 -2.02
C GLY A 70 -8.32 -6.79 -1.48
N TYR A 71 -7.74 -7.98 -1.35
CA TYR A 71 -6.39 -8.09 -0.80
C TYR A 71 -5.32 -7.42 -1.68
N TYR A 72 -5.46 -7.37 -3.02
CA TYR A 72 -4.46 -6.70 -3.86
C TYR A 72 -4.40 -5.19 -3.57
N TYR A 73 -5.55 -4.54 -3.54
CA TYR A 73 -5.63 -3.10 -3.28
C TYR A 73 -5.16 -2.78 -1.86
N SER A 74 -5.68 -3.48 -0.85
CA SER A 74 -5.31 -3.23 0.55
C SER A 74 -3.82 -3.45 0.83
N LEU A 75 -3.21 -4.51 0.29
CA LEU A 75 -1.79 -4.79 0.53
C LEU A 75 -0.87 -3.84 -0.25
N LEU A 76 -1.13 -3.56 -1.53
CA LEU A 76 -0.28 -2.67 -2.34
C LEU A 76 -0.37 -1.22 -1.87
N GLU A 77 -1.58 -0.70 -1.71
CA GLU A 77 -1.79 0.68 -1.26
C GLU A 77 -1.36 0.87 0.18
N GLY A 78 -1.65 -0.11 1.05
CA GLY A 78 -1.13 -0.13 2.41
C GLY A 78 0.39 -0.06 2.44
N TYR A 79 1.07 -0.88 1.63
CA TYR A 79 2.53 -0.87 1.54
C TYR A 79 3.07 0.49 1.05
N VAL A 80 2.48 1.07 0.01
CA VAL A 80 2.91 2.38 -0.52
C VAL A 80 2.67 3.49 0.49
N GLN A 81 1.49 3.59 1.08
CA GLN A 81 1.16 4.66 2.03
C GLN A 81 2.04 4.62 3.27
N LEU A 82 2.29 3.43 3.82
CA LEU A 82 3.18 3.28 4.96
C LEU A 82 4.63 3.68 4.59
N ASN A 83 5.12 3.33 3.40
CA ASN A 83 6.45 3.78 2.93
C ASN A 83 6.53 5.29 2.69
N LEU A 84 5.45 5.93 2.23
CA LEU A 84 5.40 7.39 2.10
C LEU A 84 5.51 8.07 3.48
N LEU A 85 4.82 7.53 4.50
CA LEU A 85 4.96 8.02 5.88
C LEU A 85 6.38 7.83 6.43
N LEU A 86 7.05 6.72 6.09
CA LEU A 86 8.45 6.49 6.47
C LEU A 86 9.43 7.44 5.76
N LEU A 87 9.09 7.89 4.55
CA LEU A 87 9.90 8.81 3.77
C LEU A 87 9.84 10.23 4.32
N ASP A 88 8.62 10.75 4.54
CA ASP A 88 8.38 12.10 5.02
C ASP A 88 6.93 12.25 5.52
N ALA A 89 6.69 11.91 6.79
CA ALA A 89 5.34 11.94 7.35
C ALA A 89 4.71 13.35 7.32
N ASP A 90 5.50 14.40 7.56
CA ASP A 90 4.99 15.80 7.57
C ASP A 90 4.47 16.21 6.19
N LYS A 91 5.14 15.76 5.13
CA LYS A 91 4.70 15.99 3.75
C LYS A 91 3.53 15.11 3.35
N PHE A 92 3.59 13.82 3.64
CA PHE A 92 2.66 12.84 3.05
C PHE A 92 1.39 12.63 3.88
N LEU A 93 1.44 12.76 5.20
CA LEU A 93 0.24 12.54 6.04
C LEU A 93 -0.94 13.43 5.62
N PRO A 94 -0.78 14.76 5.42
CA PRO A 94 -1.89 15.61 4.98
C PRO A 94 -2.49 15.21 3.62
N ILE A 95 -1.65 14.70 2.72
CA ILE A 95 -2.05 14.22 1.38
C ILE A 95 -2.89 12.94 1.52
N LEU A 96 -2.40 11.99 2.31
CA LEU A 96 -3.07 10.70 2.55
C LEU A 96 -4.39 10.86 3.31
N GLN A 97 -4.51 11.86 4.17
CA GLN A 97 -5.73 12.19 4.91
C GLN A 97 -6.81 12.87 4.05
N ARG A 98 -6.47 13.35 2.85
CA ARG A 98 -7.42 13.97 1.89
C ARG A 98 -8.33 15.04 2.53
N GLY A 99 -7.77 15.87 3.40
CA GLY A 99 -8.51 16.94 4.09
C GLY A 99 -9.26 16.52 5.36
N ARG A 100 -9.19 15.25 5.77
CA ARG A 100 -9.67 14.79 7.08
C ARG A 100 -8.55 14.88 8.11
N GLN A 101 -8.27 16.10 8.58
CA GLN A 101 -7.07 16.44 9.36
C GLN A 101 -6.86 15.63 10.66
N ASP A 102 -7.87 14.89 11.12
CA ASP A 102 -7.82 14.06 12.34
C ASP A 102 -8.20 12.59 12.09
N SER A 103 -8.07 12.12 10.85
CA SER A 103 -8.37 10.74 10.48
C SER A 103 -7.09 9.98 10.16
N VAL A 104 -7.01 8.72 10.59
CA VAL A 104 -6.07 7.76 10.00
C VAL A 104 -6.30 7.67 8.48
N PRO A 105 -5.23 7.57 7.66
CA PRO A 105 -5.33 7.28 6.24
C PRO A 105 -6.19 6.04 5.95
N TYR A 106 -7.03 6.10 4.91
CA TYR A 106 -8.02 5.06 4.63
C TYR A 106 -7.44 3.64 4.56
N PHE A 107 -6.29 3.45 3.91
CA PHE A 107 -5.68 2.12 3.80
C PHE A 107 -5.06 1.62 5.11
N ILE A 108 -4.71 2.51 6.04
CA ILE A 108 -4.32 2.12 7.40
C ILE A 108 -5.57 1.70 8.20
N GLN A 109 -6.72 2.36 8.00
CA GLN A 109 -7.99 1.91 8.61
C GLN A 109 -8.41 0.52 8.08
N LEU A 110 -8.28 0.30 6.77
CA LEU A 110 -8.52 -1.00 6.13
C LEU A 110 -7.66 -2.10 6.77
N LEU A 111 -6.34 -1.90 6.86
CA LEU A 111 -5.45 -2.89 7.48
C LEU A 111 -5.72 -3.12 8.97
N CYS A 112 -6.49 -2.23 9.61
CA CYS A 112 -6.96 -2.34 10.98
C CYS A 112 -8.39 -2.90 11.12
N GLY A 113 -9.01 -3.40 10.03
CA GLY A 113 -10.33 -4.06 10.08
C GLY A 113 -11.51 -3.25 9.51
N TYR A 114 -11.29 -2.04 9.00
CA TYR A 114 -12.39 -1.18 8.52
C TYR A 114 -12.67 -1.38 7.02
N CYS A 115 -13.81 -1.99 6.66
CA CYS A 115 -14.19 -2.27 5.25
C CYS A 115 -13.17 -3.13 4.48
N ASP A 116 -12.44 -3.95 5.22
CA ASP A 116 -11.27 -4.71 4.76
C ASP A 116 -11.63 -6.04 4.09
N GLY A 117 -12.89 -6.49 4.23
CA GLY A 117 -13.31 -7.78 3.71
C GLY A 117 -12.87 -8.95 4.57
N ARG A 118 -12.59 -8.70 5.87
CA ARG A 118 -12.11 -9.64 6.89
C ARG A 118 -10.63 -10.03 6.71
N HIS A 119 -9.74 -9.03 6.67
CA HIS A 119 -8.32 -9.31 6.90
C HIS A 119 -8.17 -10.03 8.23
N PRO A 120 -7.20 -10.95 8.34
CA PRO A 120 -7.01 -11.66 9.59
C PRO A 120 -6.74 -10.69 10.75
N ASP A 121 -7.40 -10.89 11.89
CA ASP A 121 -7.29 -10.03 13.07
C ASP A 121 -5.84 -9.81 13.53
N TRP A 122 -4.96 -10.78 13.31
CA TRP A 122 -3.54 -10.67 13.67
C TRP A 122 -2.82 -9.58 12.89
N MET A 123 -3.27 -9.25 11.67
CA MET A 123 -2.70 -8.16 10.87
C MET A 123 -3.06 -6.81 11.50
N ALA A 124 -4.34 -6.61 11.83
CA ALA A 124 -4.82 -5.42 12.52
C ALA A 124 -4.12 -5.23 13.88
N LYS A 125 -4.00 -6.30 14.68
CA LYS A 125 -3.32 -6.26 15.99
C LYS A 125 -1.88 -5.76 15.91
N ARG A 126 -1.15 -6.07 14.82
CA ARG A 126 0.24 -5.61 14.62
C ARG A 126 0.32 -4.11 14.29
N LEU A 127 -0.72 -3.55 13.68
CA LEU A 127 -0.74 -2.14 13.28
C LEU A 127 -1.39 -1.24 14.33
N GLN A 128 -2.30 -1.76 15.15
CA GLN A 128 -2.94 -1.03 16.26
C GLN A 128 -2.01 -0.20 17.15
N PRO A 129 -0.76 -0.61 17.46
CA PRO A 129 0.14 0.21 18.27
C PRO A 129 0.42 1.60 17.73
N ILE A 130 0.28 1.84 16.42
CA ILE A 130 0.49 3.17 15.80
C ILE A 130 -0.73 4.09 15.93
N LEU A 131 -1.84 3.58 16.48
CA LEU A 131 -3.11 4.28 16.58
C LEU A 131 -3.42 4.74 18.01
N GLU A 132 -4.06 5.89 18.11
CA GLU A 132 -4.74 6.41 19.30
C GLU A 132 -6.19 6.72 18.92
N GLY A 133 -7.10 5.78 19.21
CA GLY A 133 -8.46 5.83 18.69
C GLY A 133 -8.47 5.81 17.15
N ASN A 134 -9.02 6.86 16.54
CA ASN A 134 -9.10 7.02 15.08
C ASN A 134 -7.97 7.88 14.49
N GLN A 135 -6.93 8.17 15.28
CA GLN A 135 -5.80 9.01 14.91
C GLN A 135 -4.49 8.21 14.86
N LEU A 136 -3.56 8.66 14.03
CA LEU A 136 -2.18 8.21 14.10
C LEU A 136 -1.49 8.87 15.30
N LYS A 137 -0.76 8.08 16.07
CA LYS A 137 0.14 8.62 17.09
C LYS A 137 1.24 9.46 16.44
N PRO A 138 1.88 10.37 17.21
CA PRO A 138 3.06 11.10 16.75
C PRO A 138 4.14 10.13 16.22
N MET A 139 4.85 10.53 15.16
CA MET A 139 5.87 9.74 14.45
C MET A 139 7.17 9.60 15.26
N THR A 140 7.04 8.99 16.43
CA THR A 140 8.14 8.58 17.32
C THR A 140 8.93 7.42 16.71
N ALA A 141 10.11 7.13 17.26
CA ALA A 141 10.94 6.02 16.80
C ALA A 141 10.18 4.68 16.87
N GLU A 142 9.38 4.48 17.91
CA GLU A 142 8.56 3.30 18.13
C GLU A 142 7.46 3.16 17.08
N VAL A 143 6.76 4.27 16.76
CA VAL A 143 5.73 4.28 15.72
C VAL A 143 6.35 4.01 14.35
N LEU A 144 7.48 4.65 14.03
CA LEU A 144 8.20 4.42 12.79
C LEU A 144 8.69 2.97 12.67
N GLN A 145 9.14 2.36 13.77
CA GLN A 145 9.54 0.95 13.76
C GLN A 145 8.34 0.02 13.51
N ALA A 146 7.20 0.26 14.16
CA ALA A 146 5.98 -0.50 13.92
C ALA A 146 5.50 -0.38 12.46
N ILE A 147 5.60 0.80 11.85
CA ILE A 147 5.31 1.02 10.44
C ILE A 147 6.28 0.21 9.55
N ARG A 148 7.59 0.22 9.84
CA ARG A 148 8.59 -0.58 9.09
C ARG A 148 8.30 -2.08 9.17
N ASP A 149 7.99 -2.58 10.36
CA ASP A 149 7.69 -3.99 10.58
C ASP A 149 6.42 -4.39 9.82
N HIS A 150 5.42 -3.51 9.78
CA HIS A 150 4.21 -3.74 9.01
C HIS A 150 4.45 -3.65 7.49
N CYS A 151 5.25 -2.70 7.01
CA CYS A 151 5.69 -2.67 5.60
C CYS A 151 6.35 -3.98 5.19
N ALA A 152 7.26 -4.49 6.03
CA ALA A 152 7.94 -5.76 5.78
C ALA A 152 6.93 -6.92 5.73
N LEU A 153 5.94 -6.94 6.62
CA LEU A 153 4.85 -7.92 6.59
C LEU A 153 4.05 -7.86 5.29
N LEU A 154 3.59 -6.66 4.87
CA LEU A 154 2.82 -6.51 3.63
C LEU A 154 3.63 -6.94 2.41
N PHE A 155 4.91 -6.58 2.35
CA PHE A 155 5.82 -7.02 1.28
C PHE A 155 5.93 -8.55 1.24
N ARG A 156 6.04 -9.19 2.41
CA ARG A 156 6.04 -10.66 2.51
C ARG A 156 4.74 -11.26 2.02
N CYS A 157 3.59 -10.68 2.34
CA CYS A 157 2.31 -11.14 1.82
C CYS A 157 2.27 -11.05 0.30
N LEU A 158 2.70 -9.93 -0.29
CA LEU A 158 2.65 -9.69 -1.74
C LEU A 158 3.44 -10.73 -2.56
N TYR A 159 4.64 -11.12 -2.12
CA TYR A 159 5.41 -12.16 -2.82
C TYR A 159 5.00 -13.60 -2.45
N SER A 160 4.20 -13.78 -1.39
CA SER A 160 3.75 -15.09 -0.89
C SER A 160 2.43 -15.57 -1.49
N ILE A 161 1.73 -14.75 -2.27
CA ILE A 161 0.47 -15.12 -2.93
C ILE A 161 0.69 -16.33 -3.83
N THR A 162 -0.04 -17.41 -3.59
CA THR A 162 0.03 -18.62 -4.41
C THR A 162 -0.81 -18.52 -5.68
N GLY A 163 -0.49 -19.35 -6.67
CA GLY A 163 -1.20 -19.35 -7.96
C GLY A 163 -0.79 -18.19 -8.87
N ASP A 164 -1.77 -17.62 -9.57
CA ASP A 164 -1.58 -16.49 -10.48
C ASP A 164 -1.47 -15.17 -9.69
N ASN A 165 -0.27 -14.92 -9.16
CA ASN A 165 0.02 -13.75 -8.34
C ASN A 165 0.06 -12.47 -9.21
N LYS A 166 -1.04 -11.72 -9.19
CA LYS A 166 -1.15 -10.45 -9.92
C LYS A 166 -0.34 -9.31 -9.32
N ALA A 167 0.18 -9.43 -8.10
CA ALA A 167 1.13 -8.44 -7.57
C ALA A 167 2.47 -8.47 -8.32
N LEU A 168 2.71 -9.49 -9.15
CA LEU A 168 3.87 -9.60 -10.04
C LEU A 168 3.60 -9.04 -11.46
N ASP A 169 2.43 -8.44 -11.67
CA ASP A 169 2.03 -7.75 -12.90
C ASP A 169 2.21 -6.23 -12.72
N PRO A 170 3.16 -5.60 -13.45
CA PRO A 170 3.42 -4.18 -13.32
C PRO A 170 2.24 -3.31 -13.76
N GLU A 171 1.39 -3.75 -14.69
CA GLU A 171 0.21 -2.99 -15.11
C GLU A 171 -0.84 -2.97 -13.99
N LEU A 172 -1.04 -4.09 -13.30
CA LEU A 172 -1.92 -4.11 -12.14
C LEU A 172 -1.38 -3.22 -11.03
N VAL A 173 -0.09 -3.34 -10.71
CA VAL A 173 0.54 -2.57 -9.63
C VAL A 173 0.44 -1.07 -9.92
N GLU A 174 0.74 -0.65 -11.16
CA GLU A 174 0.56 0.74 -11.60
C GLU A 174 -0.89 1.21 -11.42
N ARG A 175 -1.87 0.41 -11.85
CA ARG A 175 -3.29 0.74 -11.71
C ARG A 175 -3.73 0.85 -10.24
N CYS A 176 -3.17 0.01 -9.37
CA CYS A 176 -3.47 0.05 -7.95
C CYS A 176 -2.93 1.31 -7.27
N ILE A 177 -1.76 1.81 -7.65
CA ILE A 177 -1.10 2.93 -6.94
C ILE A 177 -1.23 4.29 -7.66
N GLY A 178 -1.62 4.29 -8.92
CA GLY A 178 -1.79 5.50 -9.75
C GLY A 178 -2.88 6.51 -9.35
N PRO A 179 -3.84 6.24 -8.45
CA PRO A 179 -4.78 7.27 -7.98
C PRO A 179 -4.15 8.42 -7.15
N PHE A 180 -2.83 8.43 -6.94
CA PHE A 180 -2.09 9.42 -6.14
C PHE A 180 -1.10 10.24 -6.96
#